data_AF-A0A1F4VEN1-F1
#
_entry.id   AF-A0A1F4VEN1-F1
#
_cell.length_a   1.000
_cell.length_b   1.000
_cell.length_c   1.000
_cell.angle_alpha   90.00
_cell.angle_beta   90.00
_cell.angle_gamma   90.00
#
_symmetry.space_group_name_H-M   'P 1'
#
loop_
_entity.id
_entity.type
_entity.pdbx_description
1 polymer ?
#
loop_
_entity_poly.entity_id
_entity_poly.type
_entity_poly.pdbx_seq_one_letter_code
_entity_poly.pdbx_strand_id
1 'polypeptide(L)'
;MLEKTQKIKQLGFSLPLLLILVLTLAGGTLAFLKLNSIPKSGEILSEAKGPDKTPPVRSNGLPTGALSSGTTQVDAKLTTNEKATCRYDTSPNILYKNQKWIFSTTGDTSHSTLITGLSNGTSYSLYVRCRDRKANVNTDDFLITFSVENGSTISDTTPPSVSLTNPLNGSTVSDTSVLITATASDNASVSKVEFYVDSVLKGTDYSSSYSYTWDTTPYLNGSHILLAKAFDTSSNSASSSVSVTVNNQTPTPTLTPTPTPTPTPTVTPTPTPTPPPTTGDYLLMPRSQLLSLSTTSTAWNNVKGIADGDLGTPDLKNQDNKHDVKTLAVALVYARIGNTPTMDYRTKARNAIMSVMGTEQVGAYNSILSLGRQLGAYVLAADFINLDGADDETFRAWLKDIRTKELGGHGRWIVLTQTHGDSNNNWGSFAGASRIAASMYLNDTTDVEAASKVFRGFTGDRNAYASFRTISSTEATWACSQSTTLYTPINPPCYLSGINVDGAIVGDIYRDSTPLQWPPTSTGISYTLESLQGLVLQAELLSRAGYDSWNYSDKALKRAADLVSRDGRWNYSSVSYHVPWILNKRYGLNIPTRSPASYGRVFGYTDWLYGN
;
A
#
# COMPACT_ATOMS: atom_id res chain seq x y z
N MET A 1 -69.12 -11.09 -66.88
CA MET A 1 -68.13 -10.19 -66.24
C MET A 1 -67.43 -10.97 -65.13
N LEU A 2 -66.60 -11.99 -65.39
CA LEU A 2 -65.53 -12.19 -66.38
C LEU A 2 -64.16 -11.69 -65.87
N GLU A 3 -63.33 -12.67 -65.50
CA GLU A 3 -61.86 -12.72 -65.46
C GLU A 3 -60.98 -11.72 -64.66
N LYS A 4 -59.91 -12.34 -64.13
CA LYS A 4 -58.59 -11.85 -63.65
C LYS A 4 -58.52 -11.31 -62.21
N THR A 5 -57.80 -11.95 -61.26
CA THR A 5 -56.37 -12.38 -61.23
C THR A 5 -55.46 -11.16 -61.10
N GLN A 6 -54.58 -10.97 -60.09
CA GLN A 6 -54.03 -11.80 -58.99
C GLN A 6 -53.89 -10.88 -57.73
N LYS A 7 -53.63 -11.25 -56.46
CA LYS A 7 -53.09 -12.45 -55.77
C LYS A 7 -53.94 -12.84 -54.53
N ILE A 8 -53.51 -13.85 -53.77
CA ILE A 8 -54.24 -14.51 -52.67
C ILE A 8 -53.69 -14.12 -51.27
N LYS A 9 -54.60 -13.99 -50.29
CA LYS A 9 -54.31 -14.08 -48.85
C LYS A 9 -54.65 -15.48 -48.32
N GLN A 10 -53.88 -15.95 -47.34
CA GLN A 10 -54.19 -17.05 -46.42
C GLN A 10 -53.64 -16.65 -45.04
N LEU A 11 -54.23 -16.87 -43.86
CA LEU A 11 -55.57 -17.32 -43.36
C LEU A 11 -55.78 -16.58 -42.00
N GLY A 12 -56.95 -16.47 -41.33
CA GLY A 12 -58.35 -16.81 -41.63
C GLY A 12 -59.24 -16.75 -40.34
N PHE A 13 -60.55 -16.45 -40.47
CA PHE A 13 -61.65 -16.62 -39.47
C PHE A 13 -61.67 -15.69 -38.20
N SER A 14 -62.80 -15.34 -37.55
CA SER A 14 -64.27 -15.35 -37.88
C SER A 14 -65.10 -14.35 -36.99
N LEU A 15 -66.43 -14.26 -37.23
CA LEU A 15 -67.44 -13.23 -36.78
C LEU A 15 -68.53 -13.85 -35.82
N PRO A 16 -69.72 -13.26 -35.44
CA PRO A 16 -70.25 -11.86 -35.22
C PRO A 16 -71.38 -11.65 -34.11
N LEU A 17 -72.12 -10.49 -34.14
CA LEU A 17 -73.55 -10.19 -33.73
C LEU A 17 -73.89 -9.82 -32.23
N LEU A 18 -75.02 -9.20 -31.74
CA LEU A 18 -76.33 -8.58 -32.17
C LEU A 18 -76.93 -7.71 -30.94
N LEU A 19 -77.74 -6.61 -30.85
CA LEU A 19 -78.64 -5.69 -31.64
C LEU A 19 -78.87 -4.22 -31.03
N ILE A 20 -79.53 -3.26 -31.73
CA ILE A 20 -80.48 -2.11 -31.36
C ILE A 20 -80.23 -1.07 -30.18
N LEU A 21 -80.85 0.15 -30.05
CA LEU A 21 -81.27 1.33 -30.91
C LEU A 21 -82.16 2.37 -30.11
N VAL A 22 -82.18 3.69 -30.42
CA VAL A 22 -83.35 4.66 -30.56
C VAL A 22 -83.01 6.18 -30.38
N LEU A 23 -83.85 7.08 -30.94
CA LEU A 23 -83.76 8.53 -31.27
C LEU A 23 -84.03 9.50 -30.06
N THR A 24 -84.08 10.87 -30.10
CA THR A 24 -84.21 11.88 -31.19
C THR A 24 -83.74 13.33 -30.83
N LEU A 25 -83.21 14.04 -31.86
CA LEU A 25 -83.05 15.49 -32.15
C LEU A 25 -83.51 16.63 -31.19
N ALA A 26 -82.70 17.72 -31.15
CA ALA A 26 -83.10 19.08 -31.62
C ALA A 26 -81.92 20.09 -31.76
N GLY A 27 -81.70 20.64 -32.97
CA GLY A 27 -81.06 21.96 -33.23
C GLY A 27 -79.52 22.12 -33.16
N GLY A 28 -78.88 22.50 -34.27
CA GLY A 28 -77.59 23.23 -34.28
C GLY A 28 -76.40 22.62 -35.06
N THR A 29 -76.29 22.98 -36.36
CA THR A 29 -75.05 23.02 -37.19
C THR A 29 -74.24 21.72 -37.40
N LEU A 30 -74.01 21.37 -38.68
CA LEU A 30 -73.12 20.26 -39.07
C LEU A 30 -71.63 20.65 -39.08
N ALA A 31 -70.79 19.72 -38.63
CA ALA A 31 -69.42 19.55 -39.13
C ALA A 31 -69.18 18.04 -39.39
N PHE A 32 -68.54 17.68 -40.51
CA PHE A 32 -68.46 16.29 -40.97
C PHE A 32 -67.48 15.43 -40.16
N LEU A 33 -67.97 14.68 -39.18
CA LEU A 33 -67.32 13.46 -38.69
C LEU A 33 -67.72 12.27 -39.56
N LYS A 34 -66.74 11.51 -40.06
CA LYS A 34 -66.94 10.41 -41.02
C LYS A 34 -67.33 9.11 -40.30
N LEU A 35 -68.58 9.05 -39.83
CA LEU A 35 -69.11 8.01 -38.95
C LEU A 35 -69.80 6.86 -39.72
N ASN A 36 -69.03 5.80 -39.99
CA ASN A 36 -69.53 4.45 -40.33
C ASN A 36 -68.92 3.49 -39.28
N SER A 37 -69.65 2.67 -38.51
CA SER A 37 -71.10 2.38 -38.46
C SER A 37 -71.51 2.05 -37.01
N ILE A 38 -72.81 2.15 -36.68
CA ILE A 38 -73.33 2.04 -35.30
C ILE A 38 -74.10 0.69 -35.06
N PRO A 39 -74.61 0.41 -33.84
CA PRO A 39 -74.08 -0.57 -32.89
C PRO A 39 -74.83 -1.92 -32.93
N LYS A 40 -74.37 -2.90 -32.13
CA LYS A 40 -75.19 -4.04 -31.66
C LYS A 40 -74.74 -4.46 -30.23
N SER A 41 -75.71 -4.60 -29.31
CA SER A 41 -75.58 -4.73 -27.84
C SER A 41 -74.63 -5.82 -27.30
N GLY A 42 -74.10 -5.62 -26.08
CA GLY A 42 -73.75 -6.77 -25.21
C GLY A 42 -72.66 -6.60 -24.15
N GLU A 43 -71.83 -5.56 -24.19
CA GLU A 43 -70.70 -5.44 -23.25
C GLU A 43 -71.03 -4.68 -21.97
N ILE A 44 -70.41 -5.14 -20.87
CA ILE A 44 -70.39 -4.46 -19.58
C ILE A 44 -69.74 -3.08 -19.75
N LEU A 45 -70.20 -2.08 -18.99
CA LEU A 45 -69.46 -0.84 -18.78
C LEU A 45 -68.13 -1.16 -18.08
N SER A 46 -67.11 -1.52 -18.85
CA SER A 46 -65.74 -1.38 -18.38
C SER A 46 -65.54 0.10 -18.04
N GLU A 47 -65.30 0.38 -16.76
CA GLU A 47 -65.03 1.75 -16.34
C GLU A 47 -63.85 2.27 -17.16
N ALA A 48 -64.04 3.43 -17.80
CA ALA A 48 -62.93 4.15 -18.40
C ALA A 48 -62.01 4.62 -17.25
N LYS A 49 -61.08 3.75 -16.82
CA LYS A 49 -60.24 3.95 -15.64
C LYS A 49 -59.67 5.36 -15.69
N GLY A 50 -60.09 6.19 -14.73
CA GLY A 50 -59.70 7.59 -14.68
C GLY A 50 -58.18 7.76 -14.71
N PRO A 51 -57.67 8.92 -15.15
CA PRO A 51 -56.24 9.18 -15.19
C PRO A 51 -55.64 8.88 -13.82
N ASP A 52 -54.61 8.03 -13.78
CA ASP A 52 -54.16 7.40 -12.55
C ASP A 52 -53.77 8.43 -11.48
N LYS A 53 -54.20 8.18 -10.24
CA LYS A 53 -54.01 9.06 -9.08
C LYS A 53 -53.31 8.37 -7.90
N THR A 54 -53.01 7.08 -8.03
CA THR A 54 -52.39 6.30 -6.95
C THR A 54 -50.87 6.36 -7.05
N PRO A 55 -50.14 6.73 -5.98
CA PRO A 55 -48.69 6.57 -5.93
C PRO A 55 -48.27 5.09 -5.98
N PRO A 56 -47.07 4.79 -6.48
CA PRO A 56 -46.59 3.41 -6.59
C PRO A 56 -46.44 2.78 -5.20
N VAL A 57 -46.97 1.57 -5.05
CA VAL A 57 -46.85 0.72 -3.86
C VAL A 57 -45.45 0.12 -3.84
N ARG A 58 -44.70 0.34 -2.76
CA ARG A 58 -43.32 -0.15 -2.55
C ARG A 58 -43.35 -1.44 -1.73
N SER A 59 -42.47 -2.39 -2.05
CA SER A 59 -42.36 -3.69 -1.39
C SER A 59 -40.94 -4.26 -1.47
N ASN A 60 -40.67 -5.36 -0.77
CA ASN A 60 -39.43 -6.14 -0.85
C ASN A 60 -38.15 -5.31 -0.61
N GLY A 61 -38.18 -4.46 0.42
CA GLY A 61 -37.02 -3.67 0.84
C GLY A 61 -35.90 -4.56 1.35
N LEU A 62 -34.69 -4.36 0.82
CA LEU A 62 -33.46 -5.07 1.19
C LEU A 62 -32.27 -4.09 1.22
N PRO A 63 -31.20 -4.38 1.99
CA PRO A 63 -31.09 -5.47 2.95
C PRO A 63 -31.96 -5.24 4.20
N THR A 64 -32.08 -6.27 5.03
CA THR A 64 -32.77 -6.24 6.32
C THR A 64 -31.93 -6.95 7.39
N GLY A 65 -32.02 -6.50 8.64
CA GLY A 65 -31.28 -7.12 9.75
C GLY A 65 -29.78 -6.82 9.74
N ALA A 66 -28.99 -7.72 10.33
CA ALA A 66 -27.55 -7.56 10.45
C ALA A 66 -26.81 -8.17 9.25
N LEU A 67 -25.82 -7.44 8.73
CA LEU A 67 -24.87 -7.88 7.71
C LEU A 67 -23.57 -8.32 8.39
N SER A 68 -22.93 -9.37 7.86
CA SER A 68 -21.71 -9.93 8.45
C SER A 68 -20.61 -8.91 8.67
N SER A 69 -19.86 -9.06 9.76
CA SER A 69 -18.76 -8.15 10.10
C SER A 69 -17.72 -8.07 8.96
N GLY A 70 -17.22 -6.86 8.68
CA GLY A 70 -16.37 -6.55 7.53
C GLY A 70 -17.14 -6.12 6.27
N THR A 71 -18.47 -6.11 6.28
CA THR A 71 -19.27 -5.59 5.17
C THR A 71 -19.11 -4.06 5.04
N THR A 72 -18.40 -3.62 4.00
CA THR A 72 -18.13 -2.19 3.69
C THR A 72 -19.08 -1.57 2.67
N GLN A 73 -19.87 -2.39 1.96
CA GLN A 73 -20.86 -1.97 0.97
C GLN A 73 -21.97 -3.02 0.80
N VAL A 74 -23.16 -2.58 0.40
CA VAL A 74 -24.31 -3.46 0.13
C VAL A 74 -25.24 -2.83 -0.91
N ASP A 75 -25.87 -3.63 -1.76
CA ASP A 75 -26.97 -3.15 -2.59
C ASP A 75 -28.23 -2.90 -1.74
N ALA A 76 -28.72 -1.67 -1.70
CA ALA A 76 -30.09 -1.40 -1.28
C ALA A 76 -31.06 -1.62 -2.45
N LYS A 77 -32.13 -2.38 -2.23
CA LYS A 77 -33.12 -2.77 -3.26
C LYS A 77 -34.56 -2.63 -2.77
N LEU A 78 -35.47 -2.42 -3.70
CA LEU A 78 -36.92 -2.57 -3.49
C LEU A 78 -37.63 -2.82 -4.84
N THR A 79 -38.89 -3.24 -4.77
CA THR A 79 -39.79 -3.32 -5.94
C THR A 79 -40.97 -2.38 -5.81
N THR A 80 -41.58 -2.03 -6.94
CA THR A 80 -42.87 -1.33 -7.01
C THR A 80 -43.88 -2.08 -7.87
N ASN A 81 -45.17 -1.88 -7.62
CA ASN A 81 -46.27 -2.52 -8.37
C ASN A 81 -46.41 -2.04 -9.83
N GLU A 82 -45.75 -0.93 -10.18
CA GLU A 82 -45.78 -0.32 -11.51
C GLU A 82 -44.44 0.36 -11.84
N LYS A 83 -44.28 0.97 -13.02
CA LYS A 83 -42.99 1.52 -13.45
C LYS A 83 -42.73 2.88 -12.81
N ALA A 84 -41.84 2.92 -11.81
CA ALA A 84 -41.58 4.11 -10.99
C ALA A 84 -40.11 4.58 -11.02
N THR A 85 -39.90 5.85 -10.65
CA THR A 85 -38.59 6.41 -10.30
C THR A 85 -38.51 6.54 -8.78
N CYS A 86 -37.51 5.93 -8.15
CA CYS A 86 -37.34 5.92 -6.70
C CYS A 86 -36.12 6.74 -6.25
N ARG A 87 -36.28 7.42 -5.12
CA ARG A 87 -35.29 8.26 -4.45
C ARG A 87 -35.21 7.89 -2.98
N TYR A 88 -34.12 8.26 -2.33
CA TYR A 88 -33.93 8.06 -0.91
C TYR A 88 -33.19 9.22 -0.24
N ASP A 89 -33.35 9.29 1.06
CA ASP A 89 -32.52 10.10 1.96
C ASP A 89 -32.13 9.28 3.19
N THR A 90 -31.12 9.75 3.93
CA THR A 90 -30.75 9.19 5.25
C THR A 90 -31.49 9.89 6.39
N SER A 91 -32.30 10.91 6.05
CA SER A 91 -33.14 11.67 6.98
C SER A 91 -34.62 11.35 6.74
N PRO A 92 -35.46 11.21 7.78
CA PRO A 92 -36.89 10.97 7.62
C PRO A 92 -37.65 12.20 7.06
N ASN A 93 -38.82 11.94 6.50
CA ASN A 93 -39.82 12.92 6.02
C ASN A 93 -39.36 13.88 4.90
N ILE A 94 -38.24 13.61 4.24
CA ILE A 94 -37.78 14.42 3.11
C ILE A 94 -38.68 14.18 1.89
N LEU A 95 -39.37 15.23 1.43
CA LEU A 95 -40.20 15.21 0.23
C LEU A 95 -39.42 14.68 -0.98
N TYR A 96 -40.02 13.80 -1.79
CA TYR A 96 -39.39 13.15 -2.96
C TYR A 96 -38.57 14.09 -3.86
N LYS A 97 -39.07 15.31 -4.14
CA LYS A 97 -38.36 16.32 -4.95
C LYS A 97 -37.06 16.86 -4.32
N ASN A 98 -36.95 16.78 -3.00
CA ASN A 98 -35.82 17.26 -2.19
C ASN A 98 -34.88 16.12 -1.78
N GLN A 99 -35.30 14.84 -1.89
CA GLN A 99 -34.47 13.69 -1.52
C GLN A 99 -33.18 13.67 -2.33
N LYS A 100 -32.06 13.62 -1.61
CA LYS A 100 -30.72 13.90 -2.15
C LYS A 100 -30.22 12.85 -3.14
N TRP A 101 -30.62 11.59 -2.98
CA TRP A 101 -30.12 10.47 -3.80
C TRP A 101 -31.24 9.81 -4.63
N ILE A 102 -30.85 9.24 -5.77
CA ILE A 102 -31.71 8.50 -6.70
C ILE A 102 -31.17 7.06 -6.77
N PHE A 103 -32.04 6.06 -6.86
CA PHE A 103 -31.59 4.68 -7.09
C PHE A 103 -30.90 4.55 -8.45
N SER A 104 -29.71 3.95 -8.52
CA SER A 104 -28.93 3.80 -9.75
C SER A 104 -29.68 3.03 -10.84
N THR A 105 -30.38 1.96 -10.47
CA THR A 105 -31.36 1.26 -11.31
C THR A 105 -32.76 1.72 -10.89
N THR A 106 -33.49 2.39 -11.79
CA THR A 106 -34.87 2.83 -11.56
C THR A 106 -35.56 3.19 -12.89
N GLY A 107 -36.89 3.41 -12.90
CA GLY A 107 -37.70 3.70 -14.10
C GLY A 107 -38.60 2.53 -14.58
N ASP A 108 -38.50 1.39 -13.89
CA ASP A 108 -39.28 0.17 -14.07
C ASP A 108 -39.85 -0.31 -12.71
N THR A 109 -40.25 -1.57 -12.56
CA THR A 109 -40.79 -2.13 -11.29
C THR A 109 -39.74 -2.59 -10.26
N SER A 110 -38.45 -2.57 -10.61
CA SER A 110 -37.34 -3.01 -9.75
C SER A 110 -36.30 -1.90 -9.61
N HIS A 111 -35.77 -1.74 -8.39
CA HIS A 111 -34.89 -0.64 -8.03
C HIS A 111 -33.69 -1.16 -7.23
N SER A 112 -32.49 -0.68 -7.57
CA SER A 112 -31.23 -1.09 -6.92
C SER A 112 -30.22 0.05 -6.88
N THR A 113 -29.46 0.17 -5.80
CA THR A 113 -28.38 1.15 -5.66
C THR A 113 -27.32 0.64 -4.68
N LEU A 114 -26.04 0.81 -5.01
CA LEU A 114 -24.96 0.41 -4.11
C LEU A 114 -24.77 1.46 -3.01
N ILE A 115 -24.86 1.03 -1.75
CA ILE A 115 -24.50 1.82 -0.56
C ILE A 115 -23.07 1.44 -0.18
N THR A 116 -22.21 2.42 0.07
CA THR A 116 -20.78 2.23 0.39
C THR A 116 -20.40 3.03 1.64
N GLY A 117 -19.25 2.71 2.24
CA GLY A 117 -18.79 3.35 3.47
C GLY A 117 -19.49 2.80 4.73
N LEU A 118 -19.86 1.52 4.69
CA LEU A 118 -20.41 0.83 5.83
C LEU A 118 -19.31 0.44 6.83
N SER A 119 -19.64 0.45 8.12
CA SER A 119 -18.73 0.22 9.24
C SER A 119 -19.33 -0.77 10.25
N ASN A 120 -18.50 -1.65 10.78
CA ASN A 120 -18.84 -2.59 11.85
C ASN A 120 -19.51 -1.88 13.05
N GLY A 121 -20.49 -2.53 13.67
CA GLY A 121 -21.25 -1.99 14.80
C GLY A 121 -22.20 -0.83 14.47
N THR A 122 -22.32 -0.43 13.20
CA THR A 122 -23.14 0.72 12.78
C THR A 122 -24.47 0.26 12.16
N SER A 123 -25.55 0.97 12.50
CA SER A 123 -26.89 0.79 11.92
C SER A 123 -27.22 1.88 10.91
N TYR A 124 -27.94 1.52 9.85
CA TYR A 124 -28.24 2.35 8.69
C TYR A 124 -29.75 2.35 8.40
N SER A 125 -30.25 3.49 7.94
CA SER A 125 -31.65 3.71 7.58
C SER A 125 -31.74 4.52 6.29
N LEU A 126 -32.53 4.03 5.33
CA LEU A 126 -32.82 4.70 4.07
C LEU A 126 -34.32 4.94 3.96
N TYR A 127 -34.71 6.20 3.82
CA TYR A 127 -36.10 6.63 3.72
C TYR A 127 -36.46 6.77 2.24
N VAL A 128 -37.18 5.81 1.68
CA VAL A 128 -37.40 5.68 0.23
C VAL A 128 -38.77 6.21 -0.20
N ARG A 129 -38.82 7.04 -1.24
CA ARG A 129 -40.06 7.47 -1.91
C ARG A 129 -39.95 7.27 -3.42
N CYS A 130 -41.07 6.96 -4.05
CA CYS A 130 -41.13 6.72 -5.48
C CYS A 130 -42.20 7.59 -6.15
N ARG A 131 -42.05 7.75 -7.46
CA ARG A 131 -42.96 8.50 -8.34
C ARG A 131 -43.24 7.68 -9.59
N ASP A 132 -44.51 7.57 -9.99
CA ASP A 132 -44.91 6.85 -11.20
C ASP A 132 -44.69 7.67 -12.50
N ARG A 133 -45.20 7.14 -13.63
CA ARG A 133 -45.22 7.82 -14.94
C ARG A 133 -46.33 8.87 -15.10
N LYS A 134 -47.27 9.00 -14.15
CA LYS A 134 -48.35 10.00 -14.14
C LYS A 134 -48.10 11.17 -13.19
N ALA A 135 -46.97 11.14 -12.48
CA ALA A 135 -46.53 12.07 -11.43
C ALA A 135 -47.22 11.95 -10.06
N ASN A 136 -47.81 10.79 -9.75
CA ASN A 136 -48.22 10.44 -8.39
C ASN A 136 -46.97 10.07 -7.57
N VAL A 137 -46.91 10.52 -6.31
CA VAL A 137 -45.70 10.50 -5.46
C VAL A 137 -46.06 10.01 -4.06
N ASN A 138 -45.23 9.16 -3.45
CA ASN A 138 -45.44 8.73 -2.06
C ASN A 138 -45.29 9.90 -1.06
N THR A 139 -46.31 10.08 -0.22
CA THR A 139 -46.34 11.09 0.86
C THR A 139 -45.68 10.60 2.15
N ASP A 140 -45.49 9.29 2.27
CA ASP A 140 -44.88 8.53 3.37
C ASP A 140 -43.51 7.95 2.98
N ASP A 141 -42.67 7.61 3.96
CA ASP A 141 -41.37 6.95 3.73
C ASP A 141 -41.50 5.43 3.80
N PHE A 142 -40.88 4.73 2.84
CA PHE A 142 -40.65 3.29 2.92
C PHE A 142 -39.25 3.06 3.48
N LEU A 143 -39.15 2.44 4.65
CA LEU A 143 -37.89 2.28 5.37
C LEU A 143 -37.16 1.00 4.93
N ILE A 144 -35.92 1.13 4.48
CA ILE A 144 -34.94 0.04 4.42
C ILE A 144 -33.98 0.27 5.58
N THR A 145 -33.78 -0.73 6.45
CA THR A 145 -32.89 -0.61 7.62
C THR A 145 -32.15 -1.91 7.90
N PHE A 146 -30.86 -1.76 8.23
CA PHE A 146 -29.90 -2.83 8.43
C PHE A 146 -28.75 -2.36 9.32
N SER A 147 -27.92 -3.28 9.78
CA SER A 147 -26.66 -2.97 10.49
C SER A 147 -25.50 -3.80 9.94
N VAL A 148 -24.28 -3.49 10.37
CA VAL A 148 -23.12 -4.37 10.18
C VAL A 148 -22.66 -4.89 11.55
N GLU A 149 -22.45 -6.19 11.68
CA GLU A 149 -22.05 -6.82 12.93
C GLU A 149 -20.69 -6.31 13.43
N ASN A 150 -20.56 -6.19 14.75
CA ASN A 150 -19.25 -6.02 15.36
C ASN A 150 -18.53 -7.38 15.43
N GLY A 151 -17.24 -7.41 15.08
CA GLY A 151 -16.49 -8.66 14.97
C GLY A 151 -16.18 -9.25 16.34
N SER A 152 -16.93 -10.27 16.77
CA SER A 152 -16.72 -10.93 18.07
C SER A 152 -15.48 -11.84 18.05
N THR A 153 -14.32 -11.25 18.31
CA THR A 153 -13.11 -12.02 18.68
C THR A 153 -13.27 -12.54 20.09
N ILE A 154 -13.59 -13.83 20.24
CA ILE A 154 -13.32 -14.55 21.48
C ILE A 154 -11.79 -14.58 21.66
N SER A 155 -11.29 -13.91 22.70
CA SER A 155 -9.86 -13.93 23.04
C SER A 155 -9.48 -15.32 23.52
N ASP A 156 -8.30 -15.81 23.12
CA ASP A 156 -7.75 -16.98 23.79
C ASP A 156 -7.37 -16.63 25.24
N THR A 157 -7.44 -17.63 26.10
CA THR A 157 -7.11 -17.57 27.54
C THR A 157 -6.23 -18.73 27.97
N THR A 158 -5.83 -19.58 27.01
CA THR A 158 -4.96 -20.73 27.23
C THR A 158 -3.51 -20.29 27.07
N PRO A 159 -2.62 -20.55 28.04
CA PRO A 159 -1.21 -20.23 27.88
C PRO A 159 -0.48 -21.23 26.96
N PRO A 160 0.52 -20.78 26.19
CA PRO A 160 1.34 -21.65 25.37
C PRO A 160 2.18 -22.60 26.23
N SER A 161 2.54 -23.75 25.68
CA SER A 161 3.58 -24.63 26.21
C SER A 161 4.96 -24.19 25.71
N VAL A 162 6.01 -24.38 26.52
CA VAL A 162 7.41 -24.12 26.15
C VAL A 162 8.36 -25.06 26.89
N SER A 163 9.43 -25.49 26.22
CA SER A 163 10.54 -26.24 26.81
C SER A 163 11.88 -25.79 26.22
N LEU A 164 12.87 -25.53 27.07
CA LEU A 164 14.26 -25.48 26.63
C LEU A 164 14.71 -26.88 26.20
N THR A 165 15.41 -26.98 25.08
CA THR A 165 15.90 -28.24 24.50
C THR A 165 17.43 -28.31 24.44
N ASN A 166 18.11 -27.16 24.42
CA ASN A 166 19.55 -27.04 24.60
C ASN A 166 19.90 -25.66 25.20
N PRO A 167 20.95 -25.53 26.04
CA PRO A 167 21.60 -26.59 26.80
C PRO A 167 20.62 -27.37 27.70
N LEU A 168 21.02 -28.54 28.16
CA LEU A 168 20.24 -29.32 29.12
C LEU A 168 20.51 -28.85 30.57
N ASN A 169 19.60 -29.15 31.48
CA ASN A 169 19.79 -28.82 32.89
C ASN A 169 20.99 -29.55 33.49
N GLY A 170 21.94 -28.79 34.03
CA GLY A 170 23.23 -29.28 34.53
C GLY A 170 24.37 -29.24 33.49
N SER A 171 24.12 -28.80 32.25
CA SER A 171 25.18 -28.64 31.25
C SER A 171 26.27 -27.65 31.72
N THR A 172 27.54 -28.00 31.50
CA THR A 172 28.65 -27.04 31.56
C THR A 172 28.83 -26.42 30.17
N VAL A 173 29.05 -25.11 30.13
CA VAL A 173 29.13 -24.31 28.90
C VAL A 173 30.30 -23.31 28.97
N SER A 174 30.83 -22.97 27.80
CA SER A 174 31.89 -22.00 27.56
C SER A 174 31.90 -21.63 26.07
N ASP A 175 32.72 -20.65 25.69
CA ASP A 175 32.81 -20.08 24.32
C ASP A 175 31.72 -19.03 23.98
N THR A 176 31.96 -18.32 22.90
CA THR A 176 31.27 -17.15 22.36
C THR A 176 29.97 -17.46 21.61
N SER A 177 29.66 -18.75 21.39
CA SER A 177 28.60 -19.19 20.48
C SER A 177 27.72 -20.33 21.02
N VAL A 178 27.40 -20.31 22.33
CA VAL A 178 26.55 -21.32 22.96
C VAL A 178 25.10 -21.19 22.49
N LEU A 179 24.65 -22.10 21.63
CA LEU A 179 23.30 -22.07 21.07
C LEU A 179 22.26 -22.56 22.11
N ILE A 180 21.40 -21.65 22.56
CA ILE A 180 20.19 -21.95 23.32
C ILE A 180 19.06 -22.24 22.33
N THR A 181 18.29 -23.30 22.54
CA THR A 181 17.12 -23.66 21.71
C THR A 181 15.91 -24.00 22.57
N ALA A 182 14.71 -23.70 22.06
CA ALA A 182 13.45 -24.03 22.69
C ALA A 182 12.40 -24.54 21.69
N THR A 183 11.53 -25.43 22.15
CA THR A 183 10.26 -25.74 21.49
C THR A 183 9.13 -25.01 22.21
N ALA A 184 8.15 -24.52 21.47
CA ALA A 184 6.92 -23.96 22.00
C ALA A 184 5.74 -24.33 21.09
N SER A 185 4.56 -24.51 21.70
CA SER A 185 3.32 -24.86 20.99
C SER A 185 2.10 -24.37 21.75
N ASP A 186 1.03 -24.07 21.03
CA ASP A 186 -0.16 -23.39 21.51
C ASP A 186 -1.40 -23.93 20.76
N ASN A 187 -2.60 -23.78 21.31
CA ASN A 187 -3.84 -24.21 20.64
C ASN A 187 -4.35 -23.22 19.58
N ALA A 188 -3.90 -21.97 19.60
CA ALA A 188 -4.14 -20.97 18.56
C ALA A 188 -2.85 -20.68 17.77
N SER A 189 -1.85 -20.05 18.39
CA SER A 189 -0.55 -19.73 17.79
C SER A 189 0.44 -19.11 18.79
N VAL A 190 1.68 -19.61 18.82
CA VAL A 190 2.80 -18.95 19.51
C VAL A 190 3.26 -17.73 18.70
N SER A 191 3.21 -16.55 19.31
CA SER A 191 3.64 -15.26 18.75
C SER A 191 5.15 -15.05 18.83
N LYS A 192 5.79 -15.45 19.94
CA LYS A 192 7.24 -15.31 20.16
C LYS A 192 7.75 -16.20 21.30
N VAL A 193 9.07 -16.42 21.32
CA VAL A 193 9.82 -16.93 22.48
C VAL A 193 10.92 -15.94 22.86
N GLU A 194 10.95 -15.52 24.12
CA GLU A 194 11.97 -14.66 24.71
C GLU A 194 13.00 -15.48 25.49
N PHE A 195 14.29 -15.26 25.24
CA PHE A 195 15.41 -15.94 25.89
C PHE A 195 16.11 -15.03 26.89
N TYR A 196 16.29 -15.53 28.11
CA TYR A 196 16.87 -14.83 29.25
C TYR A 196 18.08 -15.60 29.81
N VAL A 197 19.06 -14.84 30.33
CA VAL A 197 20.13 -15.36 31.19
C VAL A 197 20.11 -14.54 32.48
N ASP A 198 20.02 -15.22 33.62
CA ASP A 198 19.93 -14.63 34.97
C ASP A 198 18.83 -13.57 35.12
N SER A 199 17.64 -13.89 34.59
CA SER A 199 16.47 -12.99 34.51
C SER A 199 16.65 -11.74 33.62
N VAL A 200 17.79 -11.55 32.96
CA VAL A 200 18.01 -10.47 31.99
C VAL A 200 17.67 -10.98 30.59
N LEU A 201 16.78 -10.30 29.87
CA LEU A 201 16.42 -10.62 28.48
C LEU A 201 17.66 -10.48 27.56
N LYS A 202 17.85 -11.44 26.66
CA LYS A 202 18.99 -11.48 25.71
C LYS A 202 18.59 -11.55 24.25
N GLY A 203 17.43 -12.15 23.94
CA GLY A 203 16.90 -12.20 22.58
C GLY A 203 15.43 -12.58 22.51
N THR A 204 14.82 -12.38 21.35
CA THR A 204 13.45 -12.76 21.05
C THR A 204 13.39 -13.36 19.66
N ASP A 205 12.88 -14.59 19.56
CA ASP A 205 12.66 -15.29 18.30
C ASP A 205 11.15 -15.39 18.02
N TYR A 206 10.77 -15.23 16.77
CA TYR A 206 9.40 -15.21 16.27
C TYR A 206 9.12 -16.40 15.32
N SER A 207 10.12 -17.25 15.08
CA SER A 207 10.10 -18.39 14.18
C SER A 207 10.26 -19.71 14.92
N SER A 208 9.44 -20.70 14.61
CA SER A 208 9.53 -22.03 15.25
C SER A 208 10.82 -22.77 14.84
N SER A 209 11.33 -23.60 15.75
CA SER A 209 12.77 -23.86 15.94
C SER A 209 13.49 -22.72 16.70
N TYR A 210 12.78 -22.11 17.65
CA TYR A 210 13.21 -20.92 18.40
C TYR A 210 14.61 -21.07 18.99
N SER A 211 15.48 -20.08 18.78
CA SER A 211 16.87 -20.13 19.25
C SER A 211 17.48 -18.77 19.62
N TYR A 212 18.57 -18.81 20.38
CA TYR A 212 19.39 -17.66 20.70
C TYR A 212 20.86 -18.09 20.91
N THR A 213 21.80 -17.39 20.27
CA THR A 213 23.24 -17.64 20.44
C THR A 213 23.79 -16.79 21.58
N TRP A 214 24.32 -17.43 22.61
CA TRP A 214 24.85 -16.81 23.83
C TRP A 214 26.38 -16.81 23.85
N ASP A 215 26.97 -15.62 23.96
CA ASP A 215 28.37 -15.44 24.34
C ASP A 215 28.52 -15.59 25.86
N THR A 216 29.21 -16.64 26.31
CA THR A 216 29.48 -16.88 27.74
C THR A 216 30.68 -16.12 28.27
N THR A 217 31.56 -15.58 27.41
CA THR A 217 32.85 -14.98 27.83
C THR A 217 32.77 -13.75 28.76
N PRO A 218 31.73 -12.88 28.73
CA PRO A 218 31.60 -11.79 29.70
C PRO A 218 30.94 -12.22 31.03
N TYR A 219 30.56 -13.49 31.19
CA TYR A 219 29.96 -14.02 32.42
C TYR A 219 31.03 -14.61 33.35
N LEU A 220 30.80 -14.49 34.66
CA LEU A 220 31.65 -15.10 35.69
C LEU A 220 31.55 -16.63 35.61
N ASN A 221 32.58 -17.36 36.03
CA ASN A 221 32.48 -18.81 36.16
C ASN A 221 31.60 -19.17 37.37
N GLY A 222 30.57 -19.98 37.16
CA GLY A 222 29.56 -20.27 38.18
C GLY A 222 28.26 -20.82 37.60
N SER A 223 27.22 -20.90 38.43
CA SER A 223 25.88 -21.33 38.02
C SER A 223 25.07 -20.15 37.47
N HIS A 224 24.47 -20.35 36.30
CA HIS A 224 23.60 -19.39 35.63
C HIS A 224 22.23 -20.02 35.33
N ILE A 225 21.18 -19.20 35.29
CA ILE A 225 19.83 -19.65 34.95
C ILE A 225 19.47 -19.20 33.54
N LEU A 226 19.20 -20.17 32.66
CA LEU A 226 18.62 -19.93 31.35
C LEU A 226 17.09 -20.05 31.45
N LEU A 227 16.36 -19.14 30.82
CA LEU A 227 14.89 -19.18 30.77
C LEU A 227 14.39 -18.83 29.38
N ALA A 228 13.50 -19.66 28.84
CA ALA A 228 12.72 -19.38 27.63
C ALA A 228 11.27 -19.09 28.02
N LYS A 229 10.70 -17.99 27.53
CA LYS A 229 9.31 -17.58 27.78
C LYS A 229 8.53 -17.47 26.47
N ALA A 230 7.55 -18.35 26.26
CA ALA A 230 6.67 -18.28 25.10
C ALA A 230 5.46 -17.37 25.37
N PHE A 231 4.97 -16.72 24.33
CA PHE A 231 3.74 -15.92 24.31
C PHE A 231 2.87 -16.36 23.15
N ASP A 232 1.55 -16.41 23.33
CA ASP A 232 0.59 -16.66 22.25
C ASP A 232 0.20 -15.36 21.50
N THR A 233 -0.74 -15.44 20.57
CA THR A 233 -1.32 -14.27 19.88
C THR A 233 -2.32 -13.46 20.73
N SER A 234 -2.75 -13.96 21.90
CA SER A 234 -3.69 -13.29 22.82
C SER A 234 -3.00 -12.69 24.07
N SER A 235 -1.66 -12.72 24.12
CA SER A 235 -0.79 -12.29 25.24
C SER A 235 -0.80 -13.17 26.49
N ASN A 236 -1.33 -14.39 26.43
CA ASN A 236 -1.05 -15.44 27.39
C ASN A 236 0.43 -15.86 27.29
N SER A 237 1.04 -16.35 28.38
CA SER A 237 2.46 -16.74 28.36
C SER A 237 2.83 -17.81 29.40
N ALA A 238 3.88 -18.58 29.10
CA ALA A 238 4.48 -19.55 30.02
C ALA A 238 6.01 -19.56 29.86
N SER A 239 6.72 -20.17 30.81
CA SER A 239 8.19 -20.21 30.83
C SER A 239 8.77 -21.56 31.23
N SER A 240 9.88 -21.93 30.62
CA SER A 240 10.73 -23.06 30.96
C SER A 240 12.13 -22.55 31.33
N SER A 241 12.79 -23.16 32.31
CA SER A 241 14.13 -22.77 32.74
C SER A 241 15.01 -23.96 33.09
N VAL A 242 16.33 -23.77 32.93
CA VAL A 242 17.37 -24.74 33.28
C VAL A 242 18.54 -24.03 33.95
N SER A 243 19.23 -24.72 34.85
CA SER A 243 20.53 -24.28 35.39
C SER A 243 21.68 -24.83 34.54
N VAL A 244 22.69 -24.01 34.30
CA VAL A 244 23.94 -24.37 33.60
C VAL A 244 25.15 -23.83 34.36
N THR A 245 26.32 -24.41 34.12
CA THR A 245 27.59 -23.92 34.69
C THR A 245 28.44 -23.27 33.62
N VAL A 246 28.73 -21.97 33.74
CA VAL A 246 29.72 -21.29 32.89
C VAL A 246 31.12 -21.62 33.42
N ASN A 247 32.02 -22.03 32.51
CA ASN A 247 33.41 -22.32 32.82
C ASN A 247 34.35 -21.79 31.72
N ASN A 248 34.48 -20.48 31.63
CA ASN A 248 35.45 -19.80 30.78
C ASN A 248 36.86 -20.10 31.30
N GLN A 249 37.71 -20.72 30.47
CA GLN A 249 39.11 -20.91 30.83
C GLN A 249 39.82 -19.55 30.87
N THR A 250 40.30 -19.16 32.05
CA THR A 250 41.11 -17.94 32.19
C THR A 250 42.40 -18.08 31.38
N PRO A 251 42.73 -17.15 30.46
CA PRO A 251 43.99 -17.23 29.73
C PRO A 251 45.17 -17.11 30.69
N THR A 252 46.03 -18.13 30.70
CA THR A 252 47.27 -18.12 31.49
C THR A 252 48.15 -16.94 31.06
N PRO A 253 48.66 -16.12 31.99
CA PRO A 253 49.45 -14.94 31.65
C PRO A 253 50.83 -15.33 31.13
N THR A 254 50.96 -15.47 29.82
CA THR A 254 52.25 -15.54 29.12
C THR A 254 52.99 -14.22 29.31
N LEU A 255 54.21 -14.28 29.86
CA LEU A 255 55.03 -13.09 30.11
C LEU A 255 55.60 -12.53 28.79
N THR A 256 55.00 -11.44 28.30
CA THR A 256 55.45 -10.75 27.08
C THR A 256 56.69 -9.88 27.33
N PRO A 257 57.73 -9.94 26.49
CA PRO A 257 58.88 -9.04 26.58
C PRO A 257 58.57 -7.60 26.14
N THR A 258 59.51 -6.69 26.44
CA THR A 258 59.50 -5.24 26.23
C THR A 258 59.06 -4.79 24.82
N PRO A 259 58.28 -3.70 24.67
CA PRO A 259 57.60 -3.37 23.41
C PRO A 259 58.51 -2.91 22.26
N THR A 260 58.15 -3.36 21.06
CA THR A 260 58.55 -2.84 19.74
C THR A 260 57.37 -2.01 19.19
N PRO A 261 57.59 -0.89 18.47
CA PRO A 261 56.52 0.06 18.11
C PRO A 261 55.33 -0.54 17.34
N THR A 262 54.14 -0.07 17.70
CA THR A 262 52.82 -0.53 17.24
C THR A 262 52.64 -0.42 15.72
N PRO A 263 52.35 -1.54 15.00
CA PRO A 263 51.73 -1.45 13.69
C PRO A 263 50.26 -1.02 13.82
N THR A 264 49.83 -0.12 12.95
CA THR A 264 48.45 0.39 12.84
C THR A 264 47.42 -0.76 12.84
N PRO A 265 46.27 -0.64 13.53
CA PRO A 265 45.25 -1.70 13.53
C PRO A 265 44.80 -2.03 12.10
N THR A 266 44.94 -3.30 11.72
CA THR A 266 44.47 -3.82 10.43
C THR A 266 42.95 -3.74 10.38
N VAL A 267 42.42 -3.13 9.32
CA VAL A 267 40.98 -2.97 9.12
C VAL A 267 40.32 -4.34 8.98
N THR A 268 39.29 -4.61 9.79
CA THR A 268 38.43 -5.79 9.61
C THR A 268 37.88 -5.80 8.18
N PRO A 269 38.07 -6.88 7.39
CA PRO A 269 37.67 -6.87 6.00
C PRO A 269 36.16 -6.65 5.86
N THR A 270 35.79 -5.65 5.05
CA THR A 270 34.40 -5.44 4.60
C THR A 270 33.88 -6.77 4.03
N PRO A 271 32.66 -7.22 4.37
CA PRO A 271 32.08 -8.41 3.77
C PRO A 271 32.12 -8.28 2.24
N THR A 272 32.78 -9.25 1.58
CA THR A 272 32.87 -9.27 0.12
C THR A 272 31.45 -9.37 -0.45
N PRO A 273 31.03 -8.47 -1.36
CA PRO A 273 29.69 -8.54 -1.91
C PRO A 273 29.48 -9.86 -2.64
N THR A 274 28.37 -10.52 -2.35
CA THR A 274 27.86 -11.66 -3.12
C THR A 274 27.88 -11.31 -4.61
N PRO A 275 28.25 -12.24 -5.52
CA PRO A 275 28.25 -11.96 -6.95
C PRO A 275 26.89 -11.41 -7.43
N PRO A 276 26.86 -10.60 -8.49
CA PRO A 276 25.63 -10.03 -9.04
C PRO A 276 24.55 -11.09 -9.29
N PRO A 277 23.25 -10.70 -9.28
CA PRO A 277 22.15 -11.61 -9.61
C PRO A 277 22.45 -12.45 -10.86
N THR A 278 22.27 -13.76 -10.73
CA THR A 278 22.49 -14.71 -11.84
C THR A 278 21.68 -14.31 -13.06
N THR A 279 22.31 -14.35 -14.24
CA THR A 279 21.80 -13.84 -15.52
C THR A 279 20.31 -14.15 -15.73
N GLY A 280 19.46 -13.12 -15.61
CA GLY A 280 18.01 -13.23 -15.75
C GLY A 280 17.18 -12.84 -14.51
N ASP A 281 17.80 -12.53 -13.37
CA ASP A 281 17.12 -11.96 -12.20
C ASP A 281 17.05 -10.41 -12.28
N TYR A 282 15.98 -9.80 -11.75
CA TYR A 282 15.78 -8.33 -11.80
C TYR A 282 16.44 -7.61 -10.61
N LEU A 283 16.76 -6.32 -10.77
CA LEU A 283 17.38 -5.47 -9.72
C LEU A 283 16.51 -5.39 -8.45
N LEU A 284 15.20 -5.23 -8.60
CA LEU A 284 14.28 -5.05 -7.47
C LEU A 284 13.97 -6.37 -6.73
N MET A 285 13.84 -7.49 -7.47
CA MET A 285 13.38 -8.77 -6.91
C MET A 285 13.75 -9.95 -7.82
N PRO A 286 13.77 -11.19 -7.31
CA PRO A 286 13.97 -12.36 -8.14
C PRO A 286 12.90 -12.49 -9.24
N ARG A 287 13.31 -12.91 -10.45
CA ARG A 287 12.40 -13.10 -11.59
C ARG A 287 11.37 -14.19 -11.30
N SER A 288 11.78 -15.24 -10.58
CA SER A 288 10.89 -16.30 -10.08
C SER A 288 9.80 -15.76 -9.14
N GLN A 289 10.15 -14.83 -8.24
CA GLN A 289 9.19 -14.18 -7.35
C GLN A 289 8.17 -13.37 -8.16
N LEU A 290 8.62 -12.52 -9.10
CA LEU A 290 7.70 -11.74 -9.95
C LEU A 290 6.75 -12.67 -10.73
N LEU A 291 7.26 -13.75 -11.33
CA LEU A 291 6.47 -14.72 -12.08
C LEU A 291 5.50 -15.56 -11.22
N SER A 292 5.67 -15.60 -9.89
CA SER A 292 4.70 -16.21 -8.96
C SER A 292 3.53 -15.29 -8.57
N LEU A 293 3.65 -13.96 -8.75
CA LEU A 293 2.62 -13.02 -8.32
C LEU A 293 1.29 -13.24 -9.06
N SER A 294 0.16 -13.01 -8.38
CA SER A 294 -1.17 -13.15 -8.95
C SER A 294 -1.39 -12.23 -10.16
N THR A 295 -2.05 -12.74 -11.19
CA THR A 295 -2.53 -11.97 -12.36
C THR A 295 -4.05 -11.82 -12.38
N THR A 296 -4.70 -11.91 -11.21
CA THR A 296 -6.16 -11.76 -11.05
C THR A 296 -6.58 -10.84 -9.91
N SER A 297 -5.65 -10.44 -9.03
CA SER A 297 -5.94 -9.58 -7.87
C SER A 297 -6.27 -8.14 -8.25
N THR A 298 -6.98 -7.42 -7.37
CA THR A 298 -7.26 -5.97 -7.51
C THR A 298 -5.99 -5.16 -7.75
N ALA A 299 -4.90 -5.51 -7.05
CA ALA A 299 -3.59 -4.92 -7.20
C ALA A 299 -3.06 -5.06 -8.64
N TRP A 300 -3.04 -6.30 -9.16
CA TRP A 300 -2.64 -6.58 -10.55
C TRP A 300 -3.52 -5.84 -11.57
N ASN A 301 -4.84 -5.87 -11.39
CA ASN A 301 -5.77 -5.23 -12.33
C ASN A 301 -5.55 -3.71 -12.40
N ASN A 302 -5.11 -3.09 -11.30
CA ASN A 302 -4.67 -1.68 -11.28
C ASN A 302 -3.33 -1.46 -12.00
N VAL A 303 -2.30 -2.28 -11.73
CA VAL A 303 -1.01 -2.20 -12.46
C VAL A 303 -1.25 -2.35 -13.96
N LYS A 304 -2.06 -3.33 -14.37
CA LYS A 304 -2.38 -3.57 -15.77
C LYS A 304 -3.22 -2.45 -16.39
N GLY A 305 -4.24 -1.94 -15.70
CA GLY A 305 -5.04 -0.81 -16.18
C GLY A 305 -4.21 0.45 -16.43
N ILE A 306 -3.21 0.69 -15.59
CA ILE A 306 -2.23 1.79 -15.78
C ILE A 306 -1.29 1.50 -16.97
N ALA A 307 -0.81 0.26 -17.10
CA ALA A 307 0.04 -0.17 -18.21
C ALA A 307 -0.67 -0.14 -19.58
N ASP A 308 -1.97 -0.42 -19.61
CA ASP A 308 -2.80 -0.37 -20.82
C ASP A 308 -3.03 1.09 -21.26
N GLY A 309 -3.30 1.99 -20.31
CA GLY A 309 -3.67 3.39 -20.53
C GLY A 309 -2.54 4.30 -21.02
N ASP A 310 -2.85 5.60 -21.07
CA ASP A 310 -1.89 6.63 -21.50
C ASP A 310 -0.84 6.94 -20.42
N LEU A 311 0.42 7.02 -20.85
CA LEU A 311 1.55 7.41 -20.01
C LEU A 311 1.60 8.93 -19.81
N GLY A 312 1.17 9.71 -20.80
CA GLY A 312 1.37 11.16 -20.89
C GLY A 312 2.77 11.49 -21.42
N THR A 313 3.27 12.69 -21.10
CA THR A 313 4.59 13.17 -21.55
C THR A 313 5.65 13.03 -20.44
N PRO A 314 6.87 12.54 -20.72
CA PRO A 314 7.98 12.59 -19.77
C PRO A 314 8.38 14.05 -19.48
N ASP A 315 8.66 14.36 -18.22
CA ASP A 315 9.12 15.69 -17.81
C ASP A 315 9.96 15.61 -16.52
N LEU A 316 11.29 15.51 -16.65
CA LEU A 316 12.22 15.56 -15.53
C LEU A 316 12.35 16.95 -14.88
N LYS A 317 11.64 17.98 -15.36
CA LYS A 317 11.57 19.31 -14.74
C LYS A 317 10.46 19.35 -13.68
N ASN A 318 9.36 18.64 -13.96
CA ASN A 318 8.22 18.51 -13.07
C ASN A 318 8.40 17.34 -12.07
N GLN A 319 8.82 17.67 -10.84
CA GLN A 319 8.98 16.77 -9.68
C GLN A 319 7.72 15.98 -9.25
N ASP A 320 6.56 16.26 -9.84
CA ASP A 320 5.27 15.62 -9.60
C ASP A 320 4.72 14.92 -10.87
N ASN A 321 5.48 14.84 -11.96
CA ASN A 321 5.18 14.00 -13.13
C ASN A 321 5.06 12.51 -12.72
N LYS A 322 4.36 11.72 -13.55
CA LYS A 322 4.00 10.29 -13.31
C LYS A 322 4.27 9.36 -14.50
N HIS A 323 4.84 9.86 -15.59
CA HIS A 323 5.22 9.06 -16.75
C HIS A 323 6.24 7.97 -16.38
N ASP A 324 7.13 8.27 -15.43
CA ASP A 324 8.12 7.40 -14.82
C ASP A 324 7.51 6.13 -14.17
N VAL A 325 6.60 6.30 -13.21
CA VAL A 325 5.96 5.18 -12.51
C VAL A 325 4.97 4.45 -13.41
N LYS A 326 4.26 5.15 -14.31
CA LYS A 326 3.45 4.48 -15.33
C LYS A 326 4.31 3.64 -16.29
N THR A 327 5.51 4.09 -16.65
CA THR A 327 6.47 3.31 -17.46
C THR A 327 6.92 2.07 -16.71
N LEU A 328 7.18 2.18 -15.40
CA LEU A 328 7.41 1.02 -14.53
C LEU A 328 6.21 0.04 -14.53
N ALA A 329 4.96 0.51 -14.54
CA ALA A 329 3.80 -0.38 -14.67
C ALA A 329 3.80 -1.17 -15.99
N VAL A 330 4.10 -0.52 -17.12
CA VAL A 330 4.23 -1.19 -18.43
C VAL A 330 5.32 -2.27 -18.39
N ALA A 331 6.48 -1.93 -17.82
CA ALA A 331 7.60 -2.85 -17.69
C ALA A 331 7.29 -4.04 -16.76
N LEU A 332 6.61 -3.81 -15.64
CA LEU A 332 6.15 -4.85 -14.71
C LEU A 332 5.14 -5.81 -15.37
N VAL A 333 4.23 -5.31 -16.19
CA VAL A 333 3.28 -6.16 -16.95
C VAL A 333 4.02 -6.99 -18.00
N TYR A 334 4.93 -6.38 -18.77
CA TYR A 334 5.80 -7.13 -19.68
C TYR A 334 6.59 -8.23 -18.96
N ALA A 335 7.24 -7.89 -17.85
CA ALA A 335 8.05 -8.81 -17.05
C ALA A 335 7.24 -9.97 -16.45
N ARG A 336 5.91 -9.80 -16.29
CA ARG A 336 4.99 -10.79 -15.72
C ARG A 336 4.28 -11.68 -16.75
N ILE A 337 3.84 -11.12 -17.88
CA ILE A 337 3.01 -11.84 -18.89
C ILE A 337 3.54 -11.75 -20.33
N GLY A 338 4.62 -10.99 -20.58
CA GLY A 338 5.13 -10.72 -21.91
C GLY A 338 4.24 -9.77 -22.74
N ASN A 339 4.38 -9.83 -24.06
CA ASN A 339 3.51 -9.11 -25.00
C ASN A 339 2.24 -9.90 -25.30
N THR A 340 1.13 -9.20 -25.57
CA THR A 340 -0.13 -9.82 -26.03
C THR A 340 -0.39 -9.52 -27.51
N PRO A 341 -1.28 -10.25 -28.20
CA PRO A 341 -1.67 -9.95 -29.59
C PRO A 341 -2.27 -8.55 -29.82
N THR A 342 -2.56 -7.82 -28.74
CA THR A 342 -3.17 -6.48 -28.73
C THR A 342 -2.29 -5.40 -28.12
N MET A 343 -1.14 -5.74 -27.51
CA MET A 343 -0.29 -4.78 -26.80
C MET A 343 1.17 -5.26 -26.75
N ASP A 344 2.06 -4.49 -27.38
CA ASP A 344 3.51 -4.63 -27.23
C ASP A 344 3.99 -3.77 -26.05
N TYR A 345 3.89 -4.32 -24.84
CA TYR A 345 4.35 -3.66 -23.63
C TYR A 345 5.87 -3.43 -23.67
N ARG A 346 6.67 -4.32 -24.27
CA ARG A 346 8.13 -4.13 -24.36
C ARG A 346 8.47 -2.87 -25.14
N THR A 347 7.92 -2.71 -26.34
CA THR A 347 8.13 -1.52 -27.18
C THR A 347 7.51 -0.27 -26.55
N LYS A 348 6.35 -0.39 -25.89
CA LYS A 348 5.73 0.73 -25.17
C LYS A 348 6.62 1.24 -24.03
N ALA A 349 7.17 0.34 -23.20
CA ALA A 349 8.11 0.69 -22.14
C ALA A 349 9.44 1.22 -22.68
N ARG A 350 10.05 0.54 -23.67
CA ARG A 350 11.27 1.00 -24.38
C ARG A 350 11.12 2.45 -24.84
N ASN A 351 10.07 2.75 -25.62
CA ASN A 351 9.86 4.07 -26.18
C ASN A 351 9.65 5.14 -25.08
N ALA A 352 9.09 4.76 -23.94
CA ALA A 352 8.88 5.64 -22.78
C ALA A 352 10.16 5.84 -21.92
N ILE A 353 11.04 4.84 -21.85
CA ILE A 353 12.38 4.99 -21.25
C ILE A 353 13.23 5.91 -22.12
N MET A 354 13.23 5.70 -23.44
CA MET A 354 14.07 6.48 -24.35
C MET A 354 13.63 7.94 -24.50
N SER A 355 12.32 8.23 -24.33
CA SER A 355 11.78 9.59 -24.45
C SER A 355 12.05 10.50 -23.24
N VAL A 356 12.57 9.98 -22.11
CA VAL A 356 12.90 10.81 -20.94
C VAL A 356 14.22 11.58 -21.11
N MET A 357 15.14 11.08 -21.93
CA MET A 357 16.48 11.64 -22.06
C MET A 357 16.44 13.01 -22.75
N GLY A 358 17.05 14.03 -22.14
CA GLY A 358 16.96 15.42 -22.61
C GLY A 358 15.71 16.17 -22.12
N THR A 359 14.85 15.53 -21.31
CA THR A 359 13.76 16.24 -20.63
C THR A 359 14.20 16.91 -19.33
N GLU A 360 15.46 16.72 -18.88
CA GLU A 360 15.98 17.41 -17.69
C GLU A 360 16.07 18.94 -17.87
N GLN A 361 16.22 19.67 -16.76
CA GLN A 361 16.49 21.11 -16.77
C GLN A 361 17.73 21.43 -15.96
N VAL A 362 18.65 22.17 -16.57
CA VAL A 362 19.82 22.75 -15.90
C VAL A 362 19.43 24.08 -15.23
N GLY A 363 19.95 24.35 -14.03
CA GLY A 363 19.85 25.63 -13.33
C GLY A 363 18.54 25.88 -12.57
N ALA A 364 17.56 24.97 -12.58
CA ALA A 364 16.34 25.14 -11.80
C ALA A 364 16.48 24.59 -10.38
N TYR A 365 15.90 25.30 -9.40
CA TYR A 365 16.07 25.01 -7.97
C TYR A 365 15.76 23.54 -7.61
N ASN A 366 14.68 22.96 -8.15
CA ASN A 366 14.25 21.59 -7.86
C ASN A 366 14.77 20.49 -8.81
N SER A 367 15.69 20.78 -9.75
CA SER A 367 16.08 19.79 -10.78
C SER A 367 16.57 18.45 -10.20
N ILE A 368 17.38 18.47 -9.13
CA ILE A 368 17.88 17.24 -8.50
C ILE A 368 16.81 16.52 -7.67
N LEU A 369 15.89 17.24 -7.02
CA LEU A 369 14.73 16.61 -6.37
C LEU A 369 13.83 15.93 -7.42
N SER A 370 13.62 16.57 -8.56
CA SER A 370 12.83 16.02 -9.67
C SER A 370 13.48 14.78 -10.28
N LEU A 371 14.78 14.84 -10.61
CA LEU A 371 15.56 13.70 -11.10
C LEU A 371 15.56 12.56 -10.09
N GLY A 372 15.90 12.83 -8.83
CA GLY A 372 15.96 11.83 -7.77
C GLY A 372 14.60 11.17 -7.50
N ARG A 373 13.49 11.90 -7.70
CA ARG A 373 12.13 11.37 -7.57
C ARG A 373 11.68 10.49 -8.72
N GLN A 374 12.25 10.61 -9.92
CA GLN A 374 11.74 9.93 -11.13
C GLN A 374 12.71 8.89 -11.71
N LEU A 375 14.03 9.11 -11.64
CA LEU A 375 15.01 8.32 -12.38
C LEU A 375 14.97 6.82 -12.03
N GLY A 376 14.83 6.48 -10.75
CA GLY A 376 14.74 5.09 -10.29
C GLY A 376 13.64 4.28 -10.96
N ALA A 377 12.47 4.87 -11.24
CA ALA A 377 11.37 4.16 -11.90
C ALA A 377 11.69 3.81 -13.37
N TYR A 378 12.38 4.70 -14.11
CA TYR A 378 12.85 4.41 -15.47
C TYR A 378 13.96 3.36 -15.50
N VAL A 379 14.89 3.39 -14.53
CA VAL A 379 15.97 2.38 -14.44
C VAL A 379 15.40 1.00 -14.13
N LEU A 380 14.47 0.91 -13.18
CA LEU A 380 13.75 -0.33 -12.90
C LEU A 380 12.95 -0.80 -14.12
N ALA A 381 12.32 0.12 -14.87
CA ALA A 381 11.60 -0.23 -16.09
C ALA A 381 12.52 -0.82 -17.18
N ALA A 382 13.72 -0.27 -17.37
CA ALA A 382 14.71 -0.77 -18.32
C ALA A 382 15.19 -2.19 -17.96
N ASP A 383 15.43 -2.44 -16.67
CA ASP A 383 15.76 -3.76 -16.14
C ASP A 383 14.63 -4.78 -16.34
N PHE A 384 13.39 -4.43 -15.95
CA PHE A 384 12.23 -5.31 -16.10
C PHE A 384 11.92 -5.69 -17.56
N ILE A 385 12.23 -4.83 -18.54
CA ILE A 385 12.10 -5.19 -19.98
C ILE A 385 13.34 -5.82 -20.59
N ASN A 386 14.42 -5.98 -19.81
CA ASN A 386 15.76 -6.35 -20.27
C ASN A 386 16.14 -5.50 -21.49
N LEU A 387 16.20 -4.17 -21.34
CA LEU A 387 16.57 -3.26 -22.44
C LEU A 387 17.92 -3.67 -23.04
N ASP A 388 18.02 -3.66 -24.37
CA ASP A 388 19.15 -4.26 -25.09
C ASP A 388 19.59 -3.44 -26.32
N GLY A 389 20.80 -3.76 -26.81
CA GLY A 389 21.39 -3.16 -28.02
C GLY A 389 21.69 -1.65 -27.87
N ALA A 390 21.63 -0.93 -29.00
CA ALA A 390 21.98 0.49 -29.06
C ALA A 390 21.14 1.39 -28.14
N ASP A 391 19.91 0.98 -27.81
CA ASP A 391 19.07 1.66 -26.83
C ASP A 391 19.64 1.56 -25.41
N ASP A 392 20.06 0.36 -24.99
CA ASP A 392 20.70 0.13 -23.69
C ASP A 392 22.07 0.80 -23.63
N GLU A 393 22.88 0.74 -24.69
CA GLU A 393 24.14 1.50 -24.80
C GLU A 393 23.92 3.01 -24.61
N THR A 394 22.88 3.57 -25.25
CA THR A 394 22.51 4.99 -25.13
C THR A 394 22.00 5.32 -23.71
N PHE A 395 21.11 4.48 -23.15
CA PHE A 395 20.56 4.68 -21.82
C PHE A 395 21.65 4.57 -20.75
N ARG A 396 22.56 3.59 -20.85
CA ARG A 396 23.76 3.49 -19.98
C ARG A 396 24.66 4.71 -20.09
N ALA A 397 24.90 5.22 -21.30
CA ALA A 397 25.69 6.44 -21.49
C ALA A 397 25.04 7.65 -20.80
N TRP A 398 23.73 7.83 -20.94
CA TRP A 398 22.98 8.88 -20.24
C TRP A 398 22.94 8.69 -18.72
N LEU A 399 22.72 7.46 -18.22
CA LEU A 399 22.77 7.16 -16.78
C LEU A 399 24.15 7.51 -16.18
N LYS A 400 25.23 7.25 -16.91
CA LYS A 400 26.60 7.59 -16.49
C LYS A 400 26.81 9.10 -16.39
N ASP A 401 26.30 9.88 -17.34
CA ASP A 401 26.31 11.35 -17.32
C ASP A 401 25.43 11.92 -16.19
N ILE A 402 24.13 11.60 -16.22
CA ILE A 402 23.08 12.23 -15.40
C ILE A 402 23.24 12.01 -13.89
N ARG A 403 23.93 10.94 -13.47
CA ARG A 403 24.31 10.70 -12.06
C ARG A 403 25.27 11.76 -11.52
N THR A 404 26.20 12.23 -12.35
CA THR A 404 27.32 13.13 -11.96
C THR A 404 27.20 14.54 -12.51
N LYS A 405 26.30 14.77 -13.47
CA LYS A 405 26.03 16.06 -14.11
C LYS A 405 25.42 17.08 -13.15
N GLU A 406 25.86 18.33 -13.29
CA GLU A 406 25.30 19.47 -12.59
C GLU A 406 23.99 19.91 -13.27
N LEU A 407 22.88 19.86 -12.54
CA LEU A 407 21.54 20.22 -13.01
C LEU A 407 20.83 21.24 -12.13
N GLY A 408 21.14 21.27 -10.83
CA GLY A 408 20.35 22.04 -9.86
C GLY A 408 20.73 23.52 -9.76
N GLY A 409 19.71 24.36 -9.48
CA GLY A 409 19.86 25.77 -9.10
C GLY A 409 19.83 26.01 -7.58
N HIS A 410 19.87 24.97 -6.75
CA HIS A 410 19.75 25.08 -5.29
C HIS A 410 21.01 25.65 -4.60
N GLY A 411 22.15 25.72 -5.30
CA GLY A 411 23.43 26.16 -4.72
C GLY A 411 24.04 25.21 -3.67
N ARG A 412 23.43 24.03 -3.46
CA ARG A 412 23.97 22.93 -2.62
C ARG A 412 23.65 21.57 -3.24
N TRP A 413 22.37 21.32 -3.51
CA TRP A 413 21.88 20.06 -4.09
C TRP A 413 21.81 20.18 -5.61
N ILE A 414 22.98 20.15 -6.25
CA ILE A 414 23.17 20.48 -7.67
C ILE A 414 23.58 19.28 -8.55
N VAL A 415 24.13 18.21 -7.95
CA VAL A 415 24.44 16.91 -8.58
C VAL A 415 23.74 15.78 -7.80
N LEU A 416 23.30 14.70 -8.47
CA LEU A 416 22.57 13.58 -7.85
C LEU A 416 23.43 12.82 -6.83
N THR A 417 24.64 12.38 -7.20
CA THR A 417 25.55 11.64 -6.30
C THR A 417 25.96 12.46 -5.07
N GLN A 418 26.25 13.74 -5.26
CA GLN A 418 26.55 14.71 -4.19
C GLN A 418 25.37 14.89 -3.24
N THR A 419 24.16 15.06 -3.78
CA THR A 419 22.94 15.29 -2.97
C THR A 419 22.59 14.09 -2.11
N HIS A 420 22.87 12.86 -2.57
CA HIS A 420 22.76 11.67 -1.71
C HIS A 420 23.72 11.75 -0.51
N GLY A 421 25.01 12.08 -0.74
CA GLY A 421 26.00 12.16 0.34
C GLY A 421 25.79 13.32 1.30
N ASP A 422 25.34 14.48 0.82
CA ASP A 422 25.16 15.67 1.66
C ASP A 422 23.84 15.68 2.44
N SER A 423 22.74 15.20 1.86
CA SER A 423 21.40 15.45 2.41
C SER A 423 20.89 14.34 3.34
N ASN A 424 20.52 14.77 4.54
CA ASN A 424 19.96 13.97 5.63
C ASN A 424 18.41 13.90 5.62
N ASN A 425 17.78 14.21 4.49
CA ASN A 425 16.33 14.38 4.36
C ASN A 425 15.81 13.77 3.03
N ASN A 426 14.54 14.02 2.71
CA ASN A 426 13.85 13.49 1.54
C ASN A 426 14.60 13.70 0.20
N TRP A 427 15.38 14.79 0.05
CA TRP A 427 16.23 15.00 -1.13
C TRP A 427 17.33 13.93 -1.23
N GLY A 428 18.02 13.65 -0.13
CA GLY A 428 19.06 12.61 -0.06
C GLY A 428 18.45 11.22 -0.19
N SER A 429 17.27 11.00 0.39
CA SER A 429 16.51 9.76 0.25
C SER A 429 16.17 9.44 -1.23
N PHE A 430 15.56 10.37 -1.95
CA PHE A 430 15.25 10.19 -3.37
C PHE A 430 16.50 10.15 -4.25
N ALA A 431 17.49 11.02 -3.99
CA ALA A 431 18.75 11.02 -4.73
C ALA A 431 19.51 9.70 -4.57
N GLY A 432 19.54 9.12 -3.37
CA GLY A 432 20.16 7.82 -3.10
C GLY A 432 19.44 6.66 -3.76
N ALA A 433 18.10 6.64 -3.72
CA ALA A 433 17.30 5.60 -4.37
C ALA A 433 17.55 5.55 -5.88
N SER A 434 17.50 6.71 -6.55
CA SER A 434 17.78 6.83 -7.97
C SER A 434 19.26 6.60 -8.33
N ARG A 435 20.21 7.03 -7.48
CA ARG A 435 21.63 6.74 -7.63
C ARG A 435 21.89 5.24 -7.58
N ILE A 436 21.43 4.54 -6.53
CA ILE A 436 21.70 3.12 -6.31
C ILE A 436 21.11 2.29 -7.44
N ALA A 437 19.87 2.56 -7.87
CA ALA A 437 19.27 1.92 -9.04
C ALA A 437 20.15 2.07 -10.28
N ALA A 438 20.53 3.31 -10.64
CA ALA A 438 21.34 3.58 -11.82
C ALA A 438 22.76 2.99 -11.72
N SER A 439 23.37 2.98 -10.54
CA SER A 439 24.69 2.38 -10.30
C SER A 439 24.65 0.86 -10.42
N MET A 440 23.62 0.20 -9.88
CA MET A 440 23.43 -1.25 -10.04
C MET A 440 23.17 -1.63 -11.49
N TYR A 441 22.31 -0.88 -12.20
CA TYR A 441 22.05 -1.10 -13.63
C TYR A 441 23.33 -0.97 -14.48
N LEU A 442 24.21 -0.03 -14.13
CA LEU A 442 25.51 0.19 -14.78
C LEU A 442 26.61 -0.81 -14.36
N ASN A 443 26.32 -1.76 -13.46
CA ASN A 443 27.30 -2.63 -12.79
C ASN A 443 28.43 -1.86 -12.07
N ASP A 444 28.16 -0.62 -11.65
CA ASP A 444 29.08 0.28 -10.95
C ASP A 444 29.14 -0.07 -9.45
N THR A 445 29.77 -1.21 -9.15
CA THR A 445 29.88 -1.76 -7.79
C THR A 445 30.59 -0.81 -6.81
N THR A 446 31.54 -0.02 -7.29
CA THR A 446 32.25 1.00 -6.51
C THR A 446 31.30 2.10 -6.03
N ASP A 447 30.41 2.63 -6.89
CA ASP A 447 29.44 3.62 -6.44
C ASP A 447 28.30 3.02 -5.61
N VAL A 448 27.96 1.74 -5.81
CA VAL A 448 27.03 1.01 -4.93
C VAL A 448 27.62 0.87 -3.51
N GLU A 449 28.91 0.54 -3.37
CA GLU A 449 29.57 0.51 -2.05
C GLU A 449 29.69 1.90 -1.43
N ALA A 450 29.97 2.93 -2.24
CA ALA A 450 29.98 4.32 -1.77
C ALA A 450 28.58 4.77 -1.31
N ALA A 451 27.52 4.37 -2.00
CA ALA A 451 26.14 4.69 -1.64
C ALA A 451 25.64 3.87 -0.43
N SER A 452 26.07 2.61 -0.25
CA SER A 452 25.71 1.81 0.92
C SER A 452 26.29 2.37 2.22
N LYS A 453 27.50 2.96 2.16
CA LYS A 453 28.09 3.72 3.27
C LYS A 453 27.24 4.94 3.64
N VAL A 454 26.80 5.73 2.66
CA VAL A 454 25.87 6.86 2.90
C VAL A 454 24.58 6.36 3.58
N PHE A 455 23.98 5.29 3.08
CA PHE A 455 22.76 4.71 3.67
C PHE A 455 22.98 4.17 5.10
N ARG A 456 24.15 3.59 5.41
CA ARG A 456 24.57 3.26 6.79
C ARG A 456 24.59 4.50 7.68
N GLY A 457 25.22 5.58 7.24
CA GLY A 457 25.23 6.85 7.98
C GLY A 457 23.84 7.46 8.17
N PHE A 458 22.95 7.31 7.18
CA PHE A 458 21.57 7.81 7.26
C PHE A 458 20.77 7.01 8.29
N THR A 459 20.84 5.68 8.22
CA THR A 459 20.15 4.77 9.16
C THR A 459 20.72 4.83 10.58
N GLY A 460 22.01 5.15 10.73
CA GLY A 460 22.53 5.75 11.95
C GLY A 460 24.01 5.57 12.27
N ASP A 461 24.73 4.76 11.48
CA ASP A 461 26.15 4.49 11.66
C ASP A 461 27.00 5.64 11.10
N ARG A 462 27.12 6.72 11.90
CA ARG A 462 27.94 7.89 11.58
C ARG A 462 29.45 7.58 11.47
N ASN A 463 29.91 6.41 11.92
CA ASN A 463 31.30 5.97 11.74
C ASN A 463 31.52 5.45 10.31
N ALA A 464 30.54 4.73 9.74
CA ALA A 464 30.57 4.34 8.33
C ALA A 464 30.40 5.52 7.37
N TYR A 465 29.62 6.55 7.75
CA TYR A 465 29.53 7.79 6.97
C TYR A 465 29.15 9.03 7.79
N ALA A 466 30.07 10.00 7.83
CA ALA A 466 29.94 11.21 8.64
C ALA A 466 29.56 12.49 7.86
N SER A 467 29.60 12.50 6.53
CA SER A 467 29.71 13.74 5.74
C SER A 467 28.40 14.47 5.39
N PHE A 468 27.29 14.15 6.05
CA PHE A 468 26.03 14.89 5.90
C PHE A 468 26.15 16.35 6.32
N ARG A 469 25.26 17.20 5.78
CA ARG A 469 25.16 18.61 6.16
C ARG A 469 25.02 18.81 7.67
N THR A 470 25.61 19.91 8.15
CA THR A 470 25.25 20.53 9.42
C THR A 470 23.75 20.86 9.42
N ILE A 471 23.07 20.57 10.53
CA ILE A 471 21.68 20.96 10.76
C ILE A 471 21.60 22.26 11.55
N SER A 472 20.47 22.97 11.43
CA SER A 472 20.15 24.12 12.27
C SER A 472 19.98 23.72 13.75
N SER A 473 20.12 24.68 14.67
CA SER A 473 19.75 24.47 16.08
C SER A 473 18.28 24.07 16.23
N THR A 474 17.41 24.58 15.37
CA THR A 474 16.00 24.23 15.26
C THR A 474 15.79 22.74 14.95
N GLU A 475 16.48 22.21 13.94
CA GLU A 475 16.51 20.77 13.62
C GLU A 475 17.09 19.95 14.77
N ALA A 476 18.16 20.44 15.39
CA ALA A 476 18.83 19.74 16.49
C ALA A 476 17.89 19.50 17.69
N THR A 477 16.84 20.31 17.88
CA THR A 477 15.82 20.06 18.92
C THR A 477 15.14 18.70 18.80
N TRP A 478 15.09 18.11 17.60
CA TRP A 478 14.54 16.77 17.34
C TRP A 478 15.58 15.64 17.39
N ALA A 479 16.87 15.94 17.54
CA ALA A 479 17.95 14.94 17.49
C ALA A 479 18.32 14.40 18.87
N CYS A 480 18.52 13.08 19.01
CA CYS A 480 18.98 12.47 20.26
C CYS A 480 20.31 13.08 20.75
N SER A 481 21.27 13.22 19.82
CA SER A 481 22.43 14.07 19.99
C SER A 481 22.06 15.47 19.50
N GLN A 482 21.86 16.41 20.44
CA GLN A 482 21.54 17.82 20.17
C GLN A 482 22.70 18.60 19.48
N SER A 483 23.67 17.90 18.91
CA SER A 483 24.78 18.45 18.13
C SER A 483 24.33 18.75 16.70
N THR A 484 24.63 19.95 16.22
CA THR A 484 24.36 20.35 14.82
C THR A 484 25.20 19.59 13.79
N THR A 485 26.25 18.88 14.20
CA THR A 485 27.16 18.12 13.32
C THR A 485 27.14 16.61 13.60
N LEU A 486 27.04 16.22 14.88
CA LEU A 486 27.11 14.83 15.36
C LEU A 486 25.73 14.25 15.76
N TYR A 487 24.67 14.69 15.09
CA TYR A 487 23.33 14.08 15.17
C TYR A 487 23.26 12.73 14.43
N THR A 488 22.10 12.07 14.46
CA THR A 488 21.84 10.88 13.63
C THR A 488 20.64 11.17 12.71
N PRO A 489 20.70 10.96 11.38
CA PRO A 489 19.60 11.35 10.48
C PRO A 489 18.28 10.63 10.78
N ILE A 490 18.34 9.33 11.10
CA ILE A 490 17.29 8.61 11.82
C ILE A 490 17.73 8.47 13.28
N ASN A 491 16.92 8.95 14.23
CA ASN A 491 17.24 8.83 15.65
C ASN A 491 17.38 7.36 16.13
N PRO A 492 18.39 7.03 16.96
CA PRO A 492 18.38 5.82 17.79
C PRO A 492 17.31 5.91 18.91
N PRO A 493 17.06 4.83 19.67
CA PRO A 493 16.15 4.86 20.80
C PRO A 493 16.54 5.91 21.85
N CYS A 494 15.77 6.99 21.96
CA CYS A 494 16.00 8.06 22.94
C CYS A 494 14.72 8.84 23.29
N TYR A 495 14.81 9.58 24.40
CA TYR A 495 13.76 10.47 24.89
C TYR A 495 14.32 11.89 25.04
N LEU A 496 13.55 12.89 24.59
CA LEU A 496 13.85 14.31 24.75
C LEU A 496 12.70 14.96 25.53
N SER A 497 12.99 15.54 26.70
CA SER A 497 11.98 16.14 27.59
C SER A 497 10.77 15.23 27.91
N GLY A 498 11.00 13.92 27.99
CA GLY A 498 9.95 12.90 28.22
C GLY A 498 9.23 12.41 26.96
N ILE A 499 9.44 13.04 25.80
CA ILE A 499 8.89 12.60 24.50
C ILE A 499 9.85 11.60 23.86
N ASN A 500 9.33 10.43 23.47
CA ASN A 500 10.10 9.43 22.73
C ASN A 500 10.22 9.86 21.26
N VAL A 501 11.45 10.15 20.81
CA VAL A 501 11.75 10.56 19.41
C VAL A 501 12.53 9.50 18.63
N ASP A 502 12.55 8.26 19.11
CA ASP A 502 13.14 7.13 18.41
C ASP A 502 12.61 7.01 16.97
N GLY A 503 13.50 6.75 16.02
CA GLY A 503 13.17 6.62 14.60
C GLY A 503 12.83 7.93 13.89
N ALA A 504 12.82 9.08 14.56
CA ALA A 504 12.51 10.35 13.93
C ALA A 504 13.55 10.70 12.85
N ILE A 505 13.08 11.02 11.65
CA ILE A 505 13.94 11.48 10.55
C ILE A 505 14.23 12.97 10.78
N VAL A 506 15.29 13.29 11.51
CA VAL A 506 15.61 14.64 12.03
C VAL A 506 15.53 15.71 10.94
N GLY A 507 16.05 15.41 9.75
CA GLY A 507 16.06 16.33 8.60
C GLY A 507 14.69 16.62 7.97
N ASP A 508 13.60 15.99 8.43
CA ASP A 508 12.23 16.13 7.89
C ASP A 508 11.13 16.27 8.96
N ILE A 509 11.26 15.60 10.11
CA ILE A 509 10.24 15.61 11.17
C ILE A 509 10.00 17.01 11.76
N TYR A 510 11.03 17.85 11.79
CA TYR A 510 11.01 19.18 12.43
C TYR A 510 10.17 20.24 11.70
N ARG A 511 9.69 19.96 10.47
CA ARG A 511 8.94 20.95 9.67
C ARG A 511 7.75 21.46 10.49
N ASP A 512 7.67 22.78 10.64
CA ASP A 512 6.63 23.48 11.41
C ASP A 512 6.49 23.04 12.90
N SER A 513 7.44 22.26 13.44
CA SER A 513 7.46 21.76 14.83
C SER A 513 8.67 22.29 15.60
N THR A 514 8.59 23.59 15.94
CA THR A 514 9.69 24.35 16.53
C THR A 514 9.21 25.13 17.78
N PRO A 515 9.66 24.80 19.00
CA PRO A 515 10.52 23.66 19.36
C PRO A 515 9.82 22.31 19.15
N LEU A 516 10.54 21.21 19.43
CA LEU A 516 10.00 19.86 19.51
C LEU A 516 8.63 19.83 20.22
N GLN A 517 7.66 19.18 19.58
CA GLN A 517 6.30 18.98 20.10
C GLN A 517 5.81 17.58 19.77
N TRP A 518 4.98 17.00 20.64
CA TRP A 518 4.29 15.73 20.39
C TRP A 518 2.77 15.90 20.53
N PRO A 519 1.95 15.44 19.56
CA PRO A 519 2.36 14.85 18.28
C PRO A 519 3.11 15.85 17.36
N PRO A 520 3.91 15.37 16.38
CA PRO A 520 4.53 16.21 15.36
C PRO A 520 3.50 17.00 14.52
N THR A 521 3.93 17.86 13.60
CA THR A 521 2.98 18.46 12.63
C THR A 521 2.60 17.47 11.53
N SER A 522 1.46 17.71 10.89
CA SER A 522 1.07 16.99 9.66
C SER A 522 2.11 17.18 8.54
N THR A 523 2.82 18.32 8.52
CA THR A 523 3.95 18.57 7.61
C THR A 523 5.13 17.65 7.91
N GLY A 524 5.59 17.59 9.16
CA GLY A 524 6.70 16.73 9.59
C GLY A 524 6.45 15.25 9.33
N ILE A 525 5.22 14.76 9.60
CA ILE A 525 4.81 13.40 9.25
C ILE A 525 4.79 13.19 7.73
N SER A 526 4.25 14.14 6.95
CA SER A 526 4.21 14.02 5.48
C SER A 526 5.60 14.00 4.85
N TYR A 527 6.54 14.81 5.34
CA TYR A 527 7.93 14.81 4.89
C TYR A 527 8.70 13.57 5.38
N THR A 528 8.41 13.05 6.57
CA THR A 528 8.91 11.75 7.04
C THR A 528 8.46 10.61 6.12
N LEU A 529 7.18 10.61 5.71
CA LEU A 529 6.61 9.66 4.76
C LEU A 529 7.21 9.79 3.35
N GLU A 530 7.45 11.00 2.85
CA GLU A 530 8.21 11.24 1.61
C GLU A 530 9.64 10.70 1.71
N SER A 531 10.34 10.95 2.82
CA SER A 531 11.67 10.39 3.09
C SER A 531 11.65 8.86 3.09
N LEU A 532 10.65 8.22 3.68
CA LEU A 532 10.56 6.76 3.69
C LEU A 532 10.40 6.15 2.29
N GLN A 533 9.78 6.85 1.32
CA GLN A 533 9.62 6.32 -0.05
C GLN A 533 10.96 5.98 -0.73
N GLY A 534 11.95 6.87 -0.63
CA GLY A 534 13.28 6.60 -1.19
C GLY A 534 14.06 5.61 -0.33
N LEU A 535 13.99 5.73 1.00
CA LEU A 535 14.75 4.88 1.93
C LEU A 535 14.39 3.39 1.83
N VAL A 536 13.11 3.04 1.63
CA VAL A 536 12.73 1.63 1.42
C VAL A 536 13.23 1.08 0.09
N LEU A 537 13.34 1.90 -0.96
CA LEU A 537 13.92 1.48 -2.24
C LEU A 537 15.45 1.35 -2.14
N GLN A 538 16.12 2.25 -1.43
CA GLN A 538 17.55 2.10 -1.11
C GLN A 538 17.80 0.80 -0.35
N ALA A 539 16.99 0.52 0.68
CA ALA A 539 17.12 -0.71 1.45
C ALA A 539 16.93 -1.95 0.58
N GLU A 540 15.87 -1.99 -0.23
CA GLU A 540 15.59 -3.13 -1.11
C GLU A 540 16.70 -3.38 -2.13
N LEU A 541 17.16 -2.35 -2.83
CA LEU A 541 18.22 -2.44 -3.83
C LEU A 541 19.56 -2.84 -3.20
N LEU A 542 19.93 -2.26 -2.06
CA LEU A 542 21.14 -2.65 -1.34
C LEU A 542 21.05 -4.10 -0.82
N SER A 543 19.86 -4.56 -0.41
CA SER A 543 19.64 -5.96 -0.02
C SER A 543 19.82 -6.91 -1.20
N ARG A 544 19.33 -6.53 -2.39
CA ARG A 544 19.57 -7.24 -3.64
C ARG A 544 21.02 -7.20 -4.11
N ALA A 545 21.80 -6.20 -3.69
CA ALA A 545 23.25 -6.12 -3.86
C ALA A 545 24.07 -6.79 -2.72
N GLY A 546 23.43 -7.53 -1.81
CA GLY A 546 24.10 -8.33 -0.77
C GLY A 546 24.43 -7.59 0.54
N TYR A 547 23.93 -6.37 0.74
CA TYR A 547 24.10 -5.62 1.98
C TYR A 547 22.94 -5.86 2.97
N ASP A 548 23.22 -5.93 4.27
CA ASP A 548 22.20 -6.11 5.33
C ASP A 548 21.41 -4.84 5.66
N SER A 549 21.02 -4.11 4.62
CA SER A 549 20.41 -2.78 4.66
C SER A 549 19.14 -2.68 5.51
N TRP A 550 18.33 -3.73 5.55
CA TRP A 550 17.08 -3.76 6.31
C TRP A 550 17.30 -3.85 7.83
N ASN A 551 18.42 -4.38 8.30
CA ASN A 551 18.72 -4.50 9.75
C ASN A 551 19.63 -3.38 10.28
N TYR A 552 20.20 -2.53 9.42
CA TYR A 552 21.14 -1.49 9.80
C TYR A 552 20.67 -0.60 10.97
N SER A 553 21.61 -0.36 11.88
CA SER A 553 21.47 0.48 13.08
C SER A 553 20.24 0.13 13.92
N ASP A 554 20.03 -1.17 14.18
CA ASP A 554 18.85 -1.75 14.85
C ASP A 554 17.52 -1.52 14.09
N LYS A 555 17.49 -1.92 12.81
CA LYS A 555 16.29 -1.85 11.94
C LYS A 555 15.72 -0.42 11.87
N ALA A 556 16.58 0.56 11.57
CA ALA A 556 16.23 1.99 11.63
C ALA A 556 14.94 2.39 10.86
N LEU A 557 14.66 1.77 9.70
CA LEU A 557 13.42 2.04 8.95
C LEU A 557 12.17 1.50 9.66
N LYS A 558 12.28 0.41 10.44
CA LYS A 558 11.20 -0.07 11.31
C LYS A 558 10.88 0.98 12.37
N ARG A 559 11.89 1.51 13.08
CA ARG A 559 11.68 2.51 14.14
C ARG A 559 11.09 3.82 13.61
N ALA A 560 11.48 4.23 12.40
CA ALA A 560 10.86 5.36 11.70
C ALA A 560 9.38 5.09 11.35
N ALA A 561 9.03 3.87 10.95
CA ALA A 561 7.64 3.45 10.77
C ALA A 561 6.87 3.35 12.10
N ASP A 562 7.52 2.91 13.18
CA ASP A 562 6.96 2.90 14.53
C ASP A 562 6.69 4.32 15.05
N LEU A 563 7.46 5.34 14.62
CA LEU A 563 7.16 6.75 14.93
C LEU A 563 5.88 7.24 14.26
N VAL A 564 5.71 7.00 12.95
CA VAL A 564 4.46 7.35 12.24
C VAL A 564 3.27 6.56 12.80
N SER A 565 3.51 5.32 13.25
CA SER A 565 2.47 4.49 13.88
C SER A 565 2.06 4.98 15.27
N ARG A 566 3.01 5.47 16.10
CA ARG A 566 2.74 6.11 17.40
C ARG A 566 2.00 7.44 17.26
N ASP A 567 2.22 8.16 16.17
CA ASP A 567 1.47 9.36 15.81
C ASP A 567 0.06 9.06 15.25
N GLY A 568 -0.11 7.91 14.62
CA GLY A 568 -1.38 7.43 14.07
C GLY A 568 -1.74 7.99 12.69
N ARG A 569 -1.09 9.07 12.21
CA ARG A 569 -1.41 9.68 10.90
C ARG A 569 -0.56 9.12 9.74
N TRP A 570 -0.63 7.81 9.53
CA TRP A 570 -0.27 7.24 8.23
C TRP A 570 -1.17 7.86 7.15
N ASN A 571 -0.59 8.68 6.26
CA ASN A 571 -1.39 9.51 5.35
C ASN A 571 -1.84 8.72 4.11
N TYR A 572 -2.98 8.04 4.24
CA TYR A 572 -3.57 7.15 3.24
C TYR A 572 -4.08 7.80 1.93
N SER A 573 -4.04 9.14 1.82
CA SER A 573 -4.30 9.87 0.56
C SER A 573 -3.04 10.43 -0.11
N SER A 574 -1.86 10.23 0.51
CA SER A 574 -0.57 10.67 -0.05
C SER A 574 0.02 9.64 -1.02
N VAL A 575 0.88 10.11 -1.94
CA VAL A 575 1.69 9.24 -2.82
C VAL A 575 2.60 8.28 -2.03
N SER A 576 2.95 8.60 -0.78
CA SER A 576 3.76 7.73 0.09
C SER A 576 3.06 6.44 0.50
N TYR A 577 1.79 6.24 0.17
CA TYR A 577 0.98 5.11 0.65
C TYR A 577 1.37 3.72 0.12
N HIS A 578 2.34 3.62 -0.78
CA HIS A 578 2.96 2.33 -1.15
C HIS A 578 3.89 1.78 -0.04
N VAL A 579 4.45 2.66 0.81
CA VAL A 579 5.49 2.33 1.80
C VAL A 579 5.07 1.27 2.84
N PRO A 580 3.85 1.30 3.43
CA PRO A 580 3.40 0.28 4.38
C PRO A 580 3.52 -1.18 3.89
N TRP A 581 3.26 -1.45 2.61
CA TRP A 581 3.28 -2.83 2.10
C TRP A 581 4.66 -3.47 2.16
N ILE A 582 5.70 -2.76 1.71
CA ILE A 582 7.09 -3.28 1.77
C ILE A 582 7.61 -3.33 3.21
N LEU A 583 7.24 -2.37 4.07
CA LEU A 583 7.59 -2.40 5.50
C LEU A 583 6.95 -3.60 6.23
N ASN A 584 5.65 -3.85 6.01
CA ASN A 584 4.96 -5.02 6.56
C ASN A 584 5.65 -6.32 6.08
N LYS A 585 5.96 -6.42 4.79
CA LYS A 585 6.61 -7.61 4.21
C LYS A 585 8.04 -7.84 4.71
N ARG A 586 8.79 -6.78 5.01
CA ARG A 586 10.20 -6.84 5.45
C ARG A 586 10.39 -6.96 6.96
N TYR A 587 9.42 -6.48 7.75
CA TYR A 587 9.54 -6.43 9.23
C TYR A 587 8.42 -7.15 10.00
N GLY A 588 7.44 -7.78 9.33
CA GLY A 588 6.31 -8.42 10.00
C GLY A 588 5.37 -7.43 10.71
N LEU A 589 5.29 -6.20 10.22
CA LEU A 589 4.46 -5.14 10.79
C LEU A 589 3.00 -5.25 10.34
N ASN A 590 2.11 -4.70 11.17
CA ASN A 590 0.67 -4.59 10.90
C ASN A 590 0.26 -3.12 10.60
N ILE A 591 1.05 -2.40 9.79
CA ILE A 591 0.67 -1.04 9.37
C ILE A 591 -0.55 -1.14 8.42
N PRO A 592 -1.62 -0.34 8.58
CA PRO A 592 -2.82 -0.48 7.75
C PRO A 592 -2.58 -0.23 6.25
N THR A 593 -2.98 -1.20 5.45
CA THR A 593 -2.86 -1.20 3.98
C THR A 593 -4.23 -1.27 3.29
N ARG A 594 -4.24 -0.96 1.98
CA ARG A 594 -5.39 -0.99 1.08
C ARG A 594 -4.86 -1.23 -0.34
N SER A 595 -5.61 -2.00 -1.11
CA SER A 595 -5.38 -2.20 -2.55
C SER A 595 -6.54 -1.58 -3.34
N PRO A 596 -6.31 -0.94 -4.50
CA PRO A 596 -5.00 -0.68 -5.09
C PRO A 596 -4.19 0.33 -4.25
N ALA A 597 -2.89 0.10 -4.12
CA ALA A 597 -1.98 1.13 -3.65
C ALA A 597 -1.74 2.18 -4.75
N SER A 598 -1.49 3.43 -4.35
CA SER A 598 -0.94 4.43 -5.26
C SER A 598 0.47 4.02 -5.69
N TYR A 599 0.86 4.42 -6.89
CA TYR A 599 2.29 4.60 -7.18
C TYR A 599 2.84 5.76 -6.34
N GLY A 600 4.13 5.70 -6.00
CA GLY A 600 4.80 6.75 -5.26
C GLY A 600 5.38 7.83 -6.14
N ARG A 601 6.63 8.14 -5.85
CA ARG A 601 7.52 8.94 -6.70
C ARG A 601 8.52 8.02 -7.38
N VAL A 602 9.54 7.54 -6.67
CA VAL A 602 10.65 6.80 -7.28
C VAL A 602 10.36 5.32 -7.61
N PHE A 603 9.30 4.74 -7.03
CA PHE A 603 8.70 3.46 -7.43
C PHE A 603 7.26 3.34 -6.88
N GLY A 604 6.62 2.18 -7.02
CA GLY A 604 5.25 1.94 -6.53
C GLY A 604 4.79 0.49 -6.70
N TYR A 605 3.47 0.27 -6.73
CA TYR A 605 2.82 -1.03 -6.97
C TYR A 605 3.14 -2.10 -5.91
N THR A 606 3.48 -1.67 -4.71
CA THR A 606 3.94 -2.52 -3.61
C THR A 606 2.85 -3.44 -3.06
N ASP A 607 1.57 -3.12 -3.25
CA ASP A 607 0.45 -4.02 -2.93
C ASP A 607 0.40 -5.25 -3.82
N TRP A 608 0.90 -5.13 -5.05
CA TRP A 608 1.08 -6.27 -5.96
C TRP A 608 2.42 -6.97 -5.74
N LEU A 609 3.51 -6.20 -5.57
CA LEU A 609 4.89 -6.74 -5.47
C LEU A 609 5.22 -7.38 -4.11
N TYR A 610 4.65 -6.86 -3.02
CA TYR A 610 4.95 -7.24 -1.63
C TYR A 610 3.71 -7.64 -0.82
N GLY A 611 2.51 -7.58 -1.42
CA GLY A 611 1.29 -8.11 -0.82
C GLY A 611 1.32 -9.63 -0.58
N ASN A 612 0.17 -10.16 -0.13
CA ASN A 612 -0.09 -11.59 0.06
C ASN A 612 -1.23 -12.01 -0.86
#